data_AF-A0A965HGD5-F1
#
_entry.id   AF-A0A965HGD5-F1
#
_cell.length_a   1.000
_cell.length_b   1.000
_cell.length_c   1.000
_cell.angle_alpha   90.00
_cell.angle_beta   90.00
_cell.angle_gamma   90.00
#
_symmetry.space_group_name_H-M   'P 1'
#
loop_
_entity.id
_entity.type
_entity.pdbx_description
1 polymer ?
#
loop_
_entity_poly.entity_id
_entity_poly.type
_entity_poly.pdbx_seq_one_letter_code
_entity_poly.pdbx_strand_id
1 'polypeptide(L)' 'NCEYCAYANGILHYVAEISARTEQYWCPIKHFRCVKCTHKRYKNFLNFGDGEGYVRELEGIRQKFHDVHEKVPTEKS' A
#
# COMPACT_ATOMS: atom_id res chain seq x y z
N ASN A 1 26.74 9.75 -7.06
CA ASN A 1 25.66 9.18 -6.24
C ASN A 1 25.77 9.83 -4.87
N CYS A 2 24.84 10.70 -4.48
CA CYS A 2 24.94 11.45 -3.21
C CYS A 2 24.26 10.63 -2.10
N GLU A 3 24.98 10.34 -1.02
CA GLU A 3 24.49 9.54 0.11
C GLU A 3 23.25 10.19 0.78
N TYR A 4 23.24 11.52 0.88
CA TYR A 4 22.09 12.27 1.38
C TYR A 4 20.84 12.08 0.52
N CYS A 5 20.99 12.02 -0.81
CA CYS A 5 19.88 11.73 -1.72
C CYS A 5 19.38 10.28 -1.54
N ALA A 6 20.29 9.32 -1.33
CA ALA A 6 19.90 7.94 -1.07
C ALA A 6 19.10 7.81 0.24
N TYR A 7 19.52 8.50 1.30
CA TYR A 7 18.80 8.55 2.57
C TYR A 7 17.42 9.21 2.43
N ALA A 8 17.34 10.37 1.77
CA ALA A 8 16.07 11.05 1.52
C ALA A 8 15.09 10.17 0.71
N ASN A 9 15.58 9.47 -0.31
CA ASN A 9 14.76 8.52 -1.07
C ASN A 9 14.27 7.36 -0.19
N GLY A 10 15.11 6.83 0.70
CA GLY A 10 14.71 5.81 1.67
C GLY A 10 13.56 6.27 2.57
N ILE A 11 13.63 7.49 3.10
CA ILE A 11 12.55 8.09 3.89
C ILE A 11 11.28 8.24 3.06
N LEU A 12 11.38 8.75 1.83
CA LEU A 12 10.22 8.91 0.95
C LEU A 12 9.54 7.57 0.66
N HIS A 13 10.30 6.51 0.45
CA HIS A 13 9.77 5.16 0.28
C HIS A 13 9.06 4.65 1.54
N TYR A 14 9.63 4.90 2.73
CA TYR A 14 9.02 4.49 3.99
C TYR A 14 7.69 5.24 4.26
N VAL A 15 7.67 6.55 4.02
CA VAL A 15 6.44 7.35 4.17
C VAL A 15 5.37 6.90 3.17
N ALA A 16 5.74 6.68 1.91
CA ALA A 16 4.80 6.20 0.90
C ALA A 16 4.20 4.83 1.27
N GLU A 17 4.99 3.95 1.87
CA GLU A 17 4.55 2.64 2.35
C GLU A 17 3.55 2.77 3.52
N ILE A 18 3.82 3.65 4.49
CA ILE A 18 2.88 3.95 5.59
C ILE A 18 1.57 4.49 5.02
N SER A 19 1.63 5.50 4.14
CA SER A 19 0.46 6.10 3.52
C SER A 19 -0.39 5.08 2.76
N ALA A 20 0.23 4.14 2.05
CA ALA A 20 -0.49 3.07 1.37
C ALA A 20 -1.21 2.11 2.33
N ARG A 21 -0.64 1.83 3.52
CA ARG A 21 -1.30 1.00 4.55
C ARG A 21 -2.47 1.71 5.21
N THR A 22 -2.28 2.99 5.52
CA THR A 22 -3.34 3.79 6.14
C THR A 22 -4.49 3.94 5.15
N GLU A 23 -4.22 4.17 3.87
CA GLU A 23 -5.26 4.20 2.83
C GLU A 23 -6.02 2.86 2.75
N GLN A 24 -5.31 1.72 2.73
CA GLN A 24 -5.94 0.38 2.71
C GLN A 24 -6.84 0.12 3.94
N TYR A 25 -6.43 0.58 5.13
CA TYR A 25 -7.20 0.36 6.36
C TYR A 25 -8.47 1.24 6.41
N TRP A 26 -8.33 2.52 6.06
CA TRP A 26 -9.40 3.51 6.21
C TRP A 26 -10.37 3.52 5.02
N CYS A 27 -9.89 3.37 3.78
CA CYS A 27 -10.71 3.46 2.58
C CYS A 27 -10.20 2.53 1.44
N PRO A 28 -10.50 1.22 1.49
CA PRO A 28 -10.06 0.27 0.46
C PRO A 28 -10.93 0.31 -0.81
N ILE A 29 -11.27 1.51 -1.29
CA ILE A 29 -12.11 1.73 -2.48
C ILE A 29 -11.30 2.48 -3.51
N LYS A 30 -11.28 2.00 -4.76
CA LYS A 30 -10.68 2.71 -5.87
C LYS A 30 -11.37 4.05 -6.08
N HIS A 31 -10.57 5.09 -6.29
CA HIS A 31 -11.11 6.39 -6.63
C HIS A 31 -11.81 6.31 -7.99
N PHE A 32 -12.98 6.98 -8.14
CA PHE A 32 -13.77 6.99 -9.38
C PHE A 32 -12.96 7.48 -10.60
N ARG A 33 -11.98 8.36 -10.34
CA ARG A 33 -11.10 8.91 -11.36
C ARG A 33 -9.77 8.15 -11.34
N CYS A 34 -9.34 7.66 -12.51
CA CYS A 34 -8.11 6.88 -12.64
C CYS A 34 -6.90 7.68 -12.13
N VAL A 35 -6.31 7.22 -11.03
CA VAL A 35 -5.12 7.84 -10.44
C VAL A 35 -3.90 7.41 -11.26
N LYS A 36 -3.23 8.35 -11.93
CA LYS A 36 -2.06 8.07 -12.78
C LYS A 36 -0.85 7.52 -12.01
N CYS A 37 -0.81 7.70 -10.69
CA CYS A 37 0.21 7.17 -9.79
C CYS A 37 -0.42 6.14 -8.85
N THR A 38 -0.55 4.90 -9.31
CA THR A 38 -1.04 3.79 -8.45
C THR A 38 0.10 3.22 -7.63
N HIS A 39 -0.11 3.11 -6.31
CA HIS A 39 0.81 2.43 -5.41
C HIS A 39 0.60 0.90 -5.51
N LYS A 40 1.59 0.09 -5.11
CA LYS A 40 1.57 -1.38 -5.30
C LYS A 40 0.33 -2.07 -4.71
N ARG A 41 -0.22 -1.55 -3.60
CA ARG A 41 -1.43 -2.05 -2.93
C ARG A 41 -2.75 -1.65 -3.57
N TYR A 42 -2.76 -0.73 -4.53
CA TYR A 42 -3.97 -0.30 -5.24
C TYR A 42 -4.67 -1.47 -5.98
N LYS A 43 -3.94 -2.56 -6.26
CA LYS A 43 -4.50 -3.80 -6.83
C LYS A 43 -5.46 -4.51 -5.91
N ASN A 44 -5.28 -4.38 -4.59
CA ASN A 44 -6.09 -5.04 -3.57
C ASN A 44 -7.35 -4.25 -3.20
N PHE A 45 -7.55 -3.07 -3.81
CA PHE A 45 -8.67 -2.19 -3.51
C PHE A 45 -9.90 -2.64 -4.31
N LEU A 46 -11.07 -2.48 -3.69
CA LEU A 46 -12.35 -2.80 -4.30
C LEU A 46 -12.72 -1.79 -5.39
N ASN A 47 -13.43 -2.24 -6.40
CA ASN A 47 -13.90 -1.36 -7.46
C ASN A 47 -15.02 -0.45 -6.93
N PHE A 48 -15.04 0.79 -7.40
CA PHE A 48 -16.09 1.74 -7.08
C PHE A 48 -17.45 1.22 -7.60
N GLY A 49 -18.48 1.19 -6.74
CA GLY A 49 -19.85 0.82 -7.12
C GLY A 49 -20.30 -0.59 -6.74
N ASP A 50 -19.42 -1.44 -6.20
CA ASP A 50 -19.78 -2.78 -5.71
C ASP A 50 -20.04 -2.77 -4.18
N GLY A 51 -21.28 -2.46 -3.79
CA GLY A 51 -21.67 -2.36 -2.39
C GLY A 51 -21.75 -3.72 -1.68
N GLU A 52 -22.12 -4.79 -2.38
CA GLU A 52 -22.27 -6.13 -1.81
C GLU A 52 -20.91 -6.82 -1.62
N GLY A 53 -19.97 -6.61 -2.57
CA GLY A 53 -18.58 -7.04 -2.44
C GLY A 53 -17.83 -6.24 -1.36
N TYR A 54 -18.18 -4.96 -1.18
CA TYR A 54 -17.58 -4.12 -0.16
C TYR A 54 -17.77 -4.67 1.25
N VAL A 55 -19.01 -4.95 1.67
CA VAL A 55 -19.28 -5.44 3.03
C VAL A 55 -18.59 -6.78 3.30
N ARG A 56 -18.52 -7.65 2.28
CA ARG A 56 -17.97 -9.01 2.40
C ARG A 56 -16.45 -9.05 2.52
N GLU A 57 -15.76 -8.24 1.73
CA GLU A 57 -14.30 -8.25 1.64
C GLU A 57 -13.62 -7.20 2.54
N LEU A 58 -14.37 -6.27 3.13
CA LEU A 58 -13.84 -5.16 3.93
C LEU A 58 -12.92 -5.61 5.06
N GLU A 59 -13.37 -6.58 5.87
CA GLU A 59 -12.59 -7.08 7.00
C GLU A 59 -11.34 -7.83 6.53
N GLY A 60 -11.46 -8.61 5.45
CA GLY A 60 -10.32 -9.31 4.84
C GLY A 60 -9.27 -8.36 4.29
N ILE A 61 -9.68 -7.29 3.60
CA ILE A 61 -8.74 -6.30 3.04
C ILE A 61 -8.04 -5.51 4.15
N ARG A 62 -8.76 -5.16 5.23
CA ARG A 62 -8.16 -4.47 6.38
C ARG A 62 -7.09 -5.28 7.11
N GLN A 63 -7.13 -6.61 7.02
CA GLN A 63 -6.17 -7.49 7.69
C GLN A 63 -5.07 -8.04 6.75
N LYS A 64 -5.21 -7.86 5.44
CA LYS A 64 -4.22 -8.31 4.44
C LYS A 64 -2.95 -7.42 4.44
N PHE A 65 -2.02 -7.72 5.36
CA PHE A 65 -0.67 -7.13 5.43
C PHE A 65 0.46 -8.18 5.35
N HIS A 66 0.20 -9.35 4.77
CA HIS A 66 1.15 -10.48 4.73
C HIS A 66 2.50 -10.14 4.08
N ASP A 67 2.55 -9.13 3.22
CA ASP A 67 3.75 -8.67 2.51
C ASP A 67 4.78 -7.94 3.38
N VAL A 68 4.42 -7.58 4.62
CA VAL A 68 5.29 -6.82 5.54
C VAL A 68 6.35 -7.70 6.21
N HIS A 69 6.07 -8.98 6.42
CA HIS A 69 6.97 -9.88 7.15
C HIS A 69 8.08 -10.50 6.29
N GLU A 70 8.03 -10.35 4.97
CA GLU A 70 8.89 -11.12 4.06
C GLU A 70 10.21 -10.44 3.66
N LYS A 71 10.56 -9.28 4.24
CA LYS A 71 11.80 -8.58 3.87
C LYS A 71 12.65 -8.18 5.06
N VAL A 72 13.27 -9.19 5.67
CA VAL A 72 14.61 -9.02 6.23
C VAL A 72 15.57 -9.69 5.26
N PRO A 73 16.20 -8.98 4.32
CA PRO A 73 17.42 -9.50 3.73
C PRO A 73 18.45 -9.46 4.87
N THR A 74 18.68 -10.61 5.49
CA THR A 74 19.86 -10.80 6.35
C THR A 74 21.07 -10.42 5.52
N GLU A 75 21.71 -9.31 5.88
CA GLU A 75 22.98 -8.86 5.35
C GLU A 75 23.95 -10.05 5.37
N LYS A 76 24.36 -10.53 4.19
CA LYS A 76 25.53 -11.40 4.08
C LYS A 76 26.73 -10.51 3.83
N SER A 77 27.63 -10.55 4.82
CA SER A 77 28.97 -9.98 4.86
C SER A 77 29.88 -10.47 3.74
#